data_AF-A0A840ABV6-F1
#
_entry.id   AF-A0A840ABV6-F1
#
_cell.length_a   1.000
_cell.length_b   1.000
_cell.length_c   1.000
_cell.angle_alpha   90.00
_cell.angle_beta   90.00
_cell.angle_gamma   90.00
#
_symmetry.space_group_name_H-M   'P 1'
#
loop_
_entity.id
_entity.type
_entity.pdbx_description
1 polymer ?
#
loop_
_entity_poly.entity_id
_entity_poly.type
_entity_poly.pdbx_seq_one_letter_code
_entity_poly.pdbx_strand_id
1 'polypeptide(L)'
;MPFAPTALTPVFQSQSFSLWHYRSTDTRDQITTVGYFAPARTQLRVGDVIIAQASDALSILPVRSNAVIGTGVNLDGAVAPIALTRTVAKSFQFVQQASAVVTTIILAPLLAGLIAGTSIPVSAQVVGPISQVVVSIRDAQGQLVPPAQLVDVSQGFATTTLPTPPVGTGYRLRVEDAGDSGVAAISSSFNILPDLRLILTEGGVKLLQEDRSAIAQG
;
A
#
# COMPACT_ATOMS: atom_id res chain seq x y z
N MET A 1 -20.26 -33.03 53.89
CA MET A 1 -19.01 -33.63 53.36
C MET A 1 -17.84 -32.73 53.74
N PRO A 2 -16.62 -33.25 53.95
CA PRO A 2 -15.50 -32.44 54.40
C PRO A 2 -14.80 -31.74 53.22
N PHE A 3 -14.39 -30.50 53.44
CA PHE A 3 -13.53 -29.75 52.53
C PHE A 3 -12.20 -30.50 52.26
N ALA A 4 -11.76 -30.51 51.00
CA ALA A 4 -10.53 -31.16 50.57
C ALA A 4 -9.40 -30.12 50.35
N PRO A 5 -8.44 -29.97 51.29
CA PRO A 5 -7.42 -28.92 51.19
C PRO A 5 -6.51 -29.06 49.98
N THR A 6 -6.25 -30.29 49.52
CA THR A 6 -5.42 -30.56 48.34
C THR A 6 -6.06 -30.10 47.04
N ALA A 7 -7.37 -29.86 47.04
CA ALA A 7 -8.10 -29.43 45.85
C ALA A 7 -8.22 -27.90 45.75
N LEU A 8 -7.69 -27.16 46.74
CA LEU A 8 -7.61 -25.70 46.74
C LEU A 8 -6.20 -25.29 46.29
N THR A 9 -6.11 -24.61 45.14
CA THR A 9 -4.83 -24.22 44.53
C THR A 9 -4.79 -22.73 44.25
N PRO A 10 -3.70 -22.01 44.56
CA PRO A 10 -3.57 -20.62 44.18
C PRO A 10 -3.27 -20.52 42.68
N VAL A 11 -4.04 -19.72 41.96
CA VAL A 11 -3.85 -19.44 40.53
C VAL A 11 -3.08 -18.14 40.33
N PHE A 12 -3.34 -17.16 41.19
CA PHE A 12 -2.67 -15.87 41.18
C PHE A 12 -2.59 -15.33 42.60
N GLN A 13 -1.45 -14.73 42.96
CA GLN A 13 -1.24 -14.14 44.27
C GLN A 13 -0.62 -12.76 44.10
N SER A 14 -1.24 -11.76 44.72
CA SER A 14 -0.73 -10.40 44.82
C SER A 14 -0.67 -9.96 46.28
N GLN A 15 -0.16 -8.76 46.54
CA GLN A 15 -0.16 -8.19 47.90
C GLN A 15 -1.59 -7.86 48.39
N SER A 16 -2.54 -7.60 47.48
CA SER A 16 -3.88 -7.11 47.83
C SER A 16 -4.96 -8.19 47.81
N PHE A 17 -4.82 -9.23 47.00
CA PHE A 17 -5.71 -10.40 46.98
C PHE A 17 -5.05 -11.61 46.31
N SER A 18 -5.58 -12.79 46.60
CA SER A 18 -5.27 -14.03 45.89
C SER A 18 -6.50 -14.57 45.16
N LEU A 19 -6.27 -15.14 43.98
CA LEU A 19 -7.23 -15.92 43.22
C LEU A 19 -6.93 -17.41 43.42
N TRP A 20 -7.94 -18.14 43.86
CA TRP A 20 -7.86 -19.56 44.13
C TRP A 20 -8.75 -20.33 43.15
N HIS A 21 -8.34 -21.55 42.82
CA HIS A 21 -9.18 -22.52 42.13
C HIS A 21 -9.42 -23.70 43.06
N TYR A 22 -10.71 -24.01 43.28
CA TYR A 22 -11.16 -25.12 44.10
C TYR A 22 -11.97 -26.09 43.26
N ARG A 23 -11.57 -27.37 43.22
CA ARG A 23 -12.31 -28.40 42.49
C ARG A 23 -12.86 -29.44 43.45
N SER A 24 -14.17 -29.64 43.49
CA SER A 24 -14.81 -30.63 44.36
C SER A 24 -15.87 -31.42 43.61
N THR A 25 -16.12 -32.63 44.09
CA THR A 25 -17.29 -33.42 43.69
C THR A 25 -18.56 -33.01 44.45
N ASP A 26 -18.42 -32.19 45.49
CA ASP A 26 -19.55 -31.62 46.23
C ASP A 26 -20.36 -30.69 45.33
N THR A 27 -21.66 -30.58 45.61
CA THR A 27 -22.55 -29.65 44.91
C THR A 27 -22.27 -28.21 45.35
N ARG A 28 -22.70 -27.26 44.53
CA ARG A 28 -22.61 -25.83 44.83
C ARG A 28 -23.25 -25.46 46.16
N ASP A 29 -24.43 -26.01 46.45
CA ASP A 29 -25.16 -25.74 47.69
C ASP A 29 -24.40 -26.24 48.91
N GLN A 30 -23.67 -27.37 48.77
CA GLN A 30 -22.79 -27.88 49.82
C GLN A 30 -21.56 -26.97 50.02
N ILE A 31 -20.91 -26.54 48.94
CA ILE A 31 -19.70 -25.70 48.99
C ILE A 31 -20.00 -24.29 49.53
N THR A 32 -21.19 -23.76 49.27
CA THR A 32 -21.63 -22.44 49.76
C THR A 32 -22.21 -22.47 51.16
N THR A 33 -22.31 -23.66 51.78
CA THR A 33 -22.73 -23.80 53.18
C THR A 33 -21.74 -23.08 54.10
N VAL A 34 -22.26 -22.36 55.10
CA VAL A 34 -21.45 -21.61 56.06
C VAL A 34 -20.44 -22.53 56.74
N GLY A 35 -19.16 -22.15 56.68
CA GLY A 35 -18.07 -22.88 57.31
C GLY A 35 -17.46 -24.00 56.48
N TYR A 36 -17.92 -24.25 55.25
CA TYR A 36 -17.34 -25.26 54.37
C TYR A 36 -15.81 -25.09 54.21
N PHE A 37 -15.34 -23.86 53.95
CA PHE A 37 -13.90 -23.53 53.84
C PHE A 37 -13.21 -23.22 55.18
N ALA A 38 -13.83 -23.50 56.33
CA ALA A 38 -13.21 -23.24 57.63
C ALA A 38 -11.82 -23.88 57.82
N PRO A 39 -11.52 -25.09 57.30
CA PRO A 39 -10.18 -25.65 57.41
C PRO A 39 -9.10 -24.90 56.62
N ALA A 40 -9.48 -24.06 55.63
CA ALA A 40 -8.56 -23.26 54.82
C ALA A 40 -8.32 -21.84 55.37
N ARG A 41 -8.79 -21.53 56.59
CA ARG A 41 -8.69 -20.19 57.21
C ARG A 41 -7.26 -19.63 57.30
N THR A 42 -6.25 -20.48 57.35
CA THR A 42 -4.84 -20.05 57.40
C THR A 42 -4.28 -19.69 56.02
N GLN A 43 -4.94 -20.14 54.95
CA GLN A 43 -4.53 -19.92 53.56
C GLN A 43 -5.31 -18.77 52.93
N LEU A 44 -6.61 -18.68 53.22
CA LEU A 44 -7.52 -17.69 52.66
C LEU A 44 -7.52 -16.39 53.46
N ARG A 45 -7.41 -15.26 52.77
CA ARG A 45 -7.55 -13.92 53.35
C ARG A 45 -8.85 -13.28 52.92
N VAL A 46 -9.33 -12.32 53.73
CA VAL A 46 -10.46 -11.48 53.33
C VAL A 46 -10.08 -10.71 52.07
N GLY A 47 -10.95 -10.73 51.07
CA GLY A 47 -10.68 -10.12 49.75
C GLY A 47 -10.16 -11.10 48.71
N ASP A 48 -9.77 -12.32 49.10
CA ASP A 48 -9.48 -13.39 48.15
C ASP A 48 -10.74 -13.80 47.38
N VAL A 49 -10.53 -14.36 46.19
CA VAL A 49 -11.60 -14.87 45.34
C VAL A 49 -11.34 -16.34 45.05
N ILE A 50 -12.36 -17.17 45.18
CA ILE A 50 -12.30 -18.60 44.85
C ILE A 50 -13.16 -18.86 43.61
N ILE A 51 -12.55 -19.39 42.56
CA ILE A 51 -13.26 -20.03 41.46
C ILE A 51 -13.52 -21.48 41.91
N ALA A 52 -14.75 -21.77 42.30
CA ALA A 52 -15.17 -23.09 42.76
C ALA A 52 -15.86 -23.86 41.62
N GLN A 53 -15.22 -24.93 41.19
CA GLN A 53 -15.79 -25.93 40.29
C GLN A 53 -16.42 -27.03 41.15
N ALA A 54 -17.74 -26.95 41.31
CA ALA A 54 -18.59 -27.95 41.94
C ALA A 54 -18.93 -29.07 40.93
N SER A 55 -19.63 -30.11 41.38
CA SER A 55 -20.13 -31.16 40.49
C SER A 55 -21.24 -30.70 39.55
N ASP A 56 -22.01 -29.69 39.94
CA ASP A 56 -23.18 -29.18 39.24
C ASP A 56 -23.01 -27.75 38.69
N ALA A 57 -22.00 -27.01 39.15
CA ALA A 57 -21.84 -25.58 38.86
C ALA A 57 -20.39 -25.10 38.82
N LEU A 58 -20.17 -23.97 38.15
CA LEU A 58 -19.00 -23.12 38.36
C LEU A 58 -19.43 -21.85 39.11
N SER A 59 -18.77 -21.54 40.22
CA SER A 59 -19.11 -20.38 41.05
C SER A 59 -17.89 -19.51 41.33
N ILE A 60 -18.06 -18.19 41.35
CA ILE A 60 -17.03 -17.23 41.77
C ILE A 60 -17.43 -16.70 43.15
N LEU A 61 -16.65 -17.08 44.15
CA LEU A 61 -16.96 -16.94 45.57
C LEU A 61 -15.98 -15.94 46.22
N PRO A 62 -16.43 -14.75 46.63
CA PRO A 62 -15.59 -13.82 47.38
C PRO A 62 -15.44 -14.28 48.84
N VAL A 63 -14.22 -14.25 49.36
CA VAL A 63 -13.91 -14.52 50.77
C VAL A 63 -14.16 -13.26 51.59
N ARG A 64 -15.17 -13.29 52.46
CA ARG A 64 -15.48 -12.20 53.40
C ARG A 64 -14.84 -12.44 54.77
N SER A 65 -15.02 -11.49 55.68
CA SER A 65 -14.57 -11.61 57.08
C SER A 65 -15.02 -12.95 57.70
N ASN A 66 -14.17 -13.55 58.53
CA ASN A 66 -14.37 -14.84 59.19
C ASN A 66 -14.43 -16.07 58.25
N ALA A 67 -13.85 -15.96 57.04
CA ALA A 67 -13.89 -16.99 56.00
C ALA A 67 -15.32 -17.41 55.61
N VAL A 68 -16.27 -16.48 55.76
CA VAL A 68 -17.63 -16.62 55.27
C VAL A 68 -17.60 -16.35 53.77
N ILE A 69 -18.12 -17.28 52.98
CA ILE A 69 -18.28 -17.09 51.55
C ILE A 69 -19.50 -16.18 51.31
N GLY A 70 -19.31 -15.14 50.49
CA GLY A 70 -20.41 -14.27 50.07
C GLY A 70 -21.36 -14.93 49.07
N THR A 71 -22.50 -14.26 48.80
CA THR A 71 -23.35 -14.55 47.63
C THR A 71 -22.50 -14.37 46.36
N GLY A 72 -21.96 -15.47 45.85
CA GLY A 72 -21.10 -15.47 44.68
C GLY A 72 -21.88 -15.29 43.37
N VAL A 73 -21.15 -15.11 42.29
CA VAL A 73 -21.73 -15.23 40.94
C VAL A 73 -21.71 -16.71 40.59
N ASN A 74 -22.90 -17.30 40.48
CA ASN A 74 -23.07 -18.70 40.08
C ASN A 74 -23.38 -18.75 38.59
N LEU A 75 -22.60 -19.54 37.84
CA LEU A 75 -22.83 -19.81 36.44
C LEU A 75 -23.58 -21.15 36.32
N ASP A 76 -24.88 -21.12 36.63
CA ASP A 76 -25.77 -22.26 36.52
C ASP A 76 -26.70 -22.10 35.32
N GLY A 77 -26.35 -22.79 34.24
CA GLY A 77 -27.28 -23.07 33.17
C GLY A 77 -26.82 -24.32 32.44
N ALA A 78 -27.74 -24.97 31.72
CA ALA A 78 -27.38 -25.85 30.62
C ALA A 78 -26.77 -24.99 29.50
N VAL A 79 -25.60 -24.42 29.72
CA VAL A 79 -25.04 -23.37 28.85
C VAL A 79 -24.16 -24.03 27.80
N ALA A 80 -24.41 -23.68 26.54
CA ALA A 80 -23.47 -23.87 25.45
C ALA A 80 -22.05 -23.43 25.87
N PRO A 81 -20.98 -23.98 25.26
CA PRO A 81 -19.60 -23.71 25.68
C PRO A 81 -19.34 -22.22 25.89
N ILE A 82 -18.72 -21.86 27.03
CA ILE A 82 -18.24 -20.50 27.29
C ILE A 82 -17.46 -20.03 26.06
N ALA A 83 -17.99 -19.03 25.36
CA ALA A 83 -17.35 -18.48 24.18
C ALA A 83 -16.06 -17.76 24.60
N LEU A 84 -14.93 -18.45 24.43
CA LEU A 84 -13.61 -17.93 24.77
C LEU A 84 -13.13 -17.00 23.64
N THR A 85 -13.46 -15.72 23.73
CA THR A 85 -12.94 -14.72 22.80
C THR A 85 -11.48 -14.40 23.16
N ARG A 86 -10.54 -15.16 22.60
CA ARG A 86 -9.10 -14.88 22.73
C ARG A 86 -8.69 -13.82 21.70
N THR A 87 -8.50 -12.59 22.16
CA THR A 87 -7.88 -11.55 21.32
C THR A 87 -6.37 -11.57 21.53
N VAL A 88 -5.61 -11.95 20.50
CA VAL A 88 -4.15 -11.83 20.48
C VAL A 88 -3.78 -10.70 19.53
N ALA A 89 -3.20 -9.63 20.04
CA ALA A 89 -2.55 -8.63 19.20
C ALA A 89 -1.22 -9.21 18.70
N LYS A 90 -1.19 -9.71 17.46
CA LYS A 90 0.07 -9.99 16.76
C LYS A 90 0.43 -8.79 15.89
N SER A 91 1.48 -8.08 16.26
CA SER A 91 2.12 -7.10 15.40
C SER A 91 2.98 -7.82 14.36
N PHE A 92 2.68 -7.61 13.08
CA PHE A 92 3.57 -7.97 11.99
C PHE A 92 4.36 -6.72 11.62
N GLN A 93 5.69 -6.81 11.65
CA GLN A 93 6.55 -5.76 11.12
C GLN A 93 7.13 -6.26 9.79
N PHE A 94 6.87 -5.50 8.73
CA PHE A 94 7.48 -5.72 7.42
C PHE A 94 8.57 -4.67 7.25
N VAL A 95 9.81 -5.10 7.05
CA VAL A 95 10.93 -4.22 6.67
C VAL A 95 11.15 -4.42 5.18
N GLN A 96 10.84 -3.39 4.39
CA GLN A 96 11.18 -3.38 2.96
C GLN A 96 12.59 -2.80 2.82
N GLN A 97 13.58 -3.64 2.49
CA GLN A 97 14.85 -3.16 1.96
C GLN A 97 14.64 -2.86 0.48
N ALA A 98 14.43 -1.59 0.14
CA ALA A 98 14.49 -1.12 -1.23
C ALA A 98 15.76 -0.28 -1.41
N SER A 99 16.61 -0.64 -2.36
CA SER A 99 17.69 0.24 -2.82
C SER A 99 17.09 1.26 -3.78
N ALA A 100 17.29 2.54 -3.53
CA ALA A 100 16.88 3.57 -4.47
C ALA A 100 17.72 3.43 -5.74
N VAL A 101 17.08 3.11 -6.87
CA VAL A 101 17.73 3.13 -8.18
C VAL A 101 17.35 4.44 -8.84
N VAL A 102 18.34 5.27 -9.15
CA VAL A 102 18.12 6.54 -9.85
C VAL A 102 17.90 6.23 -11.33
N THR A 103 16.74 6.63 -11.83
CA THR A 103 16.37 6.50 -13.23
C THR A 103 16.06 7.88 -13.80
N THR A 104 16.66 8.22 -14.95
CA THR A 104 16.50 9.55 -15.57
C THR A 104 16.57 9.44 -17.09
N ILE A 105 15.71 10.18 -17.78
CA ILE A 105 15.72 10.34 -19.23
C ILE A 105 15.95 11.83 -19.54
N ILE A 106 16.91 12.13 -20.41
CA ILE A 106 17.23 13.49 -20.86
C ILE A 106 17.06 13.53 -22.38
N LEU A 107 16.12 14.34 -22.85
CA LEU A 107 15.85 14.49 -24.27
C LEU A 107 16.80 15.51 -24.90
N ALA A 108 17.38 15.19 -26.06
CA ALA A 108 18.19 16.11 -26.84
C ALA A 108 17.36 17.30 -27.36
N PRO A 109 17.97 18.49 -27.54
CA PRO A 109 17.28 19.64 -28.10
C PRO A 109 16.79 19.38 -29.52
N LEU A 110 15.59 19.88 -29.84
CA LEU A 110 15.02 19.83 -31.18
C LEU A 110 15.58 20.94 -32.07
N LEU A 111 15.79 20.63 -33.35
CA LEU A 111 16.11 21.61 -34.37
C LEU A 111 14.87 22.48 -34.68
N ALA A 112 15.10 23.78 -34.94
CA ALA A 112 14.05 24.68 -35.37
C ALA A 112 13.66 24.41 -36.84
N GLY A 113 12.39 24.69 -37.20
CA GLY A 113 11.94 24.68 -38.59
C GLY A 113 11.58 23.31 -39.16
N LEU A 114 10.78 22.52 -38.44
CA LEU A 114 10.28 21.23 -38.93
C LEU A 114 9.19 21.43 -40.00
N ILE A 115 9.33 20.74 -41.13
CA ILE A 115 8.46 20.84 -42.30
C ILE A 115 7.66 19.55 -42.44
N ALA A 116 6.37 19.65 -42.75
CA ALA A 116 5.51 18.50 -43.01
C ALA A 116 6.08 17.62 -44.14
N GLY A 117 5.97 16.30 -43.98
CA GLY A 117 6.48 15.31 -44.94
C GLY A 117 7.95 14.94 -44.75
N THR A 118 8.58 15.37 -43.65
CA THR A 118 9.97 15.01 -43.30
C THR A 118 10.02 14.05 -42.11
N SER A 119 11.21 13.79 -41.58
CA SER A 119 11.41 12.98 -40.37
C SER A 119 12.11 13.78 -39.28
N ILE A 120 11.69 13.57 -38.04
CA ILE A 120 12.23 14.20 -36.84
C ILE A 120 13.23 13.22 -36.23
N PRO A 121 14.54 13.54 -36.21
CA PRO A 121 15.50 12.77 -35.44
C PRO A 121 15.26 12.99 -33.94
N VAL A 122 15.22 11.90 -33.19
CA VAL A 122 15.05 11.91 -31.73
C VAL A 122 16.21 11.18 -31.08
N SER A 123 16.79 11.80 -30.06
CA SER A 123 17.83 11.20 -29.24
C SER A 123 17.54 11.52 -27.78
N ALA A 124 17.63 10.51 -26.92
CA ALA A 124 17.53 10.67 -25.47
C ALA A 124 18.69 9.94 -24.79
N GLN A 125 19.31 10.60 -23.82
CA GLN A 125 20.24 9.99 -22.88
C GLN A 125 19.45 9.37 -21.74
N VAL A 126 19.83 8.15 -21.35
CA VAL A 126 19.13 7.34 -20.36
C VAL A 126 20.12 6.90 -19.30
N VAL A 127 19.79 7.17 -18.03
CA VAL A 127 20.57 6.82 -16.85
C VAL A 127 19.70 5.92 -15.98
N GLY A 128 20.24 4.79 -15.54
CA GLY A 128 19.52 3.79 -14.76
C GLY A 128 19.15 2.54 -15.58
N PRO A 129 18.43 1.57 -14.99
CA PRO A 129 18.18 0.25 -15.57
C PRO A 129 17.00 0.24 -16.56
N ILE A 130 16.93 1.21 -17.48
CA ILE A 130 15.94 1.22 -18.55
C ILE A 130 16.54 0.53 -19.78
N SER A 131 15.91 -0.56 -20.23
CA SER A 131 16.31 -1.27 -21.46
C SER A 131 15.58 -0.77 -22.70
N GLN A 132 14.39 -0.20 -22.55
CA GLN A 132 13.55 0.26 -23.66
C GLN A 132 12.77 1.52 -23.30
N VAL A 133 12.61 2.41 -24.28
CA VAL A 133 11.77 3.60 -24.16
C VAL A 133 10.74 3.64 -25.27
N VAL A 134 9.59 4.26 -24.99
CA VAL A 134 8.59 4.61 -25.98
C VAL A 134 8.78 6.07 -26.38
N VAL A 135 9.02 6.29 -27.66
CA VAL A 135 9.17 7.63 -28.27
C VAL A 135 7.89 7.97 -29.02
N SER A 136 7.27 9.11 -28.71
CA SER A 136 6.00 9.53 -29.29
C SER A 136 5.90 11.02 -29.50
N ILE A 137 5.00 11.44 -30.41
CA ILE A 137 4.57 12.83 -30.55
C ILE A 137 3.23 13.01 -29.86
N ARG A 138 3.07 14.12 -29.14
CA ARG A 138 1.82 14.57 -28.55
C ARG A 138 1.37 15.86 -29.22
N ASP A 139 0.07 16.01 -29.45
CA ASP A 139 -0.52 17.26 -29.93
C ASP A 139 -0.63 18.32 -28.81
N ALA A 140 -1.18 19.49 -29.14
CA ALA A 140 -1.36 20.59 -28.20
C ALA A 140 -2.31 20.24 -27.03
N GLN A 141 -3.15 19.22 -27.19
CA GLN A 141 -4.08 18.70 -26.19
C GLN A 141 -3.47 17.51 -25.41
N GLY A 142 -2.23 17.14 -25.70
CA GLY A 142 -1.53 16.01 -25.06
C GLY A 142 -1.94 14.63 -25.60
N GLN A 143 -2.73 14.57 -26.66
CA GLN A 143 -3.12 13.30 -27.28
C GLN A 143 -1.97 12.73 -28.11
N LEU A 144 -1.89 11.40 -28.16
CA LEU A 144 -0.90 10.71 -28.97
C LEU A 144 -1.17 10.95 -30.45
N VAL A 145 -0.14 11.39 -31.18
CA VAL A 145 -0.12 11.41 -32.63
C VAL A 145 0.66 10.18 -33.10
N PRO A 146 0.01 9.17 -33.69
CA PRO A 146 0.69 7.96 -34.14
C PRO A 146 1.72 8.23 -35.26
N PRO A 147 2.79 7.42 -35.36
CA PRO A 147 3.09 6.25 -34.54
C PRO A 147 3.89 6.59 -33.28
N ALA A 148 3.65 5.82 -32.20
CA ALA A 148 4.64 5.67 -31.12
C ALA A 148 5.62 4.56 -31.49
N GLN A 149 6.90 4.72 -31.15
CA GLN A 149 7.95 3.75 -31.45
C GLN A 149 8.59 3.24 -30.16
N LEU A 150 8.73 1.93 -30.04
CA LEU A 150 9.53 1.29 -29.00
C LEU A 150 10.98 1.26 -29.46
N VAL A 151 11.89 1.73 -28.62
CA VAL A 151 13.31 1.91 -28.94
C VAL A 151 14.18 1.31 -27.85
N ASP A 152 15.12 0.46 -28.23
CA ASP A 152 16.10 -0.11 -27.30
C ASP A 152 17.11 0.95 -26.84
N VAL A 153 17.45 0.90 -25.56
CA VAL A 153 18.51 1.74 -24.98
C VAL A 153 19.84 1.01 -25.16
N SER A 154 20.76 1.62 -25.92
CA SER A 154 22.10 1.11 -26.17
C SER A 154 23.14 2.11 -25.71
N GLN A 155 24.11 1.68 -24.90
CA GLN A 155 25.19 2.53 -24.37
C GLN A 155 24.68 3.80 -23.67
N GLY A 156 23.52 3.72 -23.01
CA GLY A 156 22.90 4.87 -22.32
C GLY A 156 22.17 5.85 -23.25
N PHE A 157 21.89 5.47 -24.50
CA PHE A 157 21.16 6.29 -25.45
C PHE A 157 20.02 5.52 -26.13
N ALA A 158 18.91 6.21 -26.38
CA ALA A 158 17.85 5.76 -27.26
C ALA A 158 17.72 6.74 -28.43
N THR A 159 17.82 6.24 -29.66
CA THR A 159 17.77 7.06 -30.87
C THR A 159 16.80 6.48 -31.88
N THR A 160 15.95 7.33 -32.44
CA THR A 160 15.02 6.93 -33.51
C THR A 160 14.63 8.11 -34.39
N THR A 161 13.86 7.86 -35.44
CA THR A 161 13.25 8.89 -36.29
C THR A 161 11.74 8.71 -36.33
N LEU A 162 11.01 9.79 -36.07
CA LEU A 162 9.55 9.83 -36.20
C LEU A 162 9.14 10.61 -37.45
N PRO A 163 8.07 10.22 -38.16
CA PRO A 163 7.51 11.04 -39.23
C PRO A 163 6.98 12.36 -38.64
N THR A 164 7.14 13.47 -39.36
CA THR A 164 6.49 14.73 -38.96
C THR A 164 4.98 14.59 -39.00
N PRO A 165 4.25 15.07 -37.98
CA PRO A 165 2.79 15.11 -38.01
C PRO A 165 2.30 16.15 -39.02
N PRO A 166 0.97 16.25 -39.26
CA PRO A 166 0.39 17.29 -40.10
C PRO A 166 0.79 18.72 -39.65
N VAL A 167 0.64 19.68 -40.56
CA VAL A 167 0.87 21.11 -40.28
C VAL A 167 0.04 21.54 -39.07
N GLY A 168 0.68 22.16 -38.10
CA GLY A 168 0.07 22.49 -36.82
C GLY A 168 1.04 23.09 -35.81
N THR A 169 0.53 23.41 -34.63
CA THR A 169 1.31 24.07 -33.57
C THR A 169 1.14 23.36 -32.23
N GLY A 170 2.11 23.55 -31.33
CA GLY A 170 2.03 23.05 -29.97
C GLY A 170 2.36 21.56 -29.80
N TYR A 171 2.94 20.91 -30.82
CA TYR A 171 3.40 19.53 -30.72
C TYR A 171 4.54 19.39 -29.72
N ARG A 172 4.63 18.23 -29.08
CA ARG A 172 5.70 17.89 -28.14
C ARG A 172 6.19 16.47 -28.40
N LEU A 173 7.49 16.26 -28.26
CA LEU A 173 8.07 14.91 -28.17
C LEU A 173 7.97 14.43 -26.72
N ARG A 174 7.64 13.16 -26.55
CA ARG A 174 7.67 12.47 -25.28
C ARG A 174 8.47 11.19 -25.43
N VAL A 175 9.45 11.00 -24.55
CA VAL A 175 10.20 9.76 -24.37
C VAL A 175 9.91 9.25 -22.98
N GLU A 176 9.39 8.04 -22.87
CA GLU A 176 9.00 7.42 -21.59
C GLU A 176 9.59 6.02 -21.46
N ASP A 177 9.86 5.58 -20.24
CA ASP A 177 10.24 4.19 -19.99
C ASP A 177 9.09 3.25 -20.36
N ALA A 178 9.39 2.20 -21.13
CA ALA A 178 8.40 1.22 -21.56
C ALA A 178 7.85 0.37 -20.39
N GLY A 179 8.63 0.22 -19.31
CA GLY A 179 8.23 -0.50 -18.09
C GLY A 179 7.54 0.38 -17.05
N ASP A 180 7.79 1.69 -17.06
CA ASP A 180 7.23 2.64 -16.08
C ASP A 180 6.94 4.02 -16.70
N SER A 181 5.66 4.30 -16.94
CA SER A 181 5.20 5.60 -17.45
C SER A 181 5.47 6.81 -16.53
N GLY A 182 5.87 6.57 -15.28
CA GLY A 182 6.28 7.60 -14.32
C GLY A 182 7.63 8.25 -14.64
N VAL A 183 8.48 7.57 -15.44
CA VAL A 183 9.75 8.11 -15.91
C VAL A 183 9.62 8.58 -17.35
N ALA A 184 9.55 9.89 -17.56
CA ALA A 184 9.44 10.47 -18.89
C ALA A 184 10.15 11.82 -19.03
N ALA A 185 10.57 12.12 -20.26
CA ALA A 185 11.07 13.43 -20.69
C ALA A 185 10.16 13.98 -21.78
N ILE A 186 9.87 15.28 -21.72
CA ILE A 186 9.02 15.98 -22.68
C ILE A 186 9.78 17.18 -23.24
N SER A 187 9.72 17.38 -24.55
CA SER A 187 10.34 18.53 -25.20
C SER A 187 9.59 19.84 -24.91
N SER A 188 10.23 20.96 -25.24
CA SER A 188 9.50 22.20 -25.51
C SER A 188 8.50 22.00 -26.66
N SER A 189 7.47 22.83 -26.71
CA SER A 189 6.52 22.83 -27.83
C SER A 189 7.21 23.27 -29.13
N PHE A 190 6.84 22.65 -30.24
CA PHE A 190 7.28 23.02 -31.58
C PHE A 190 6.11 23.03 -32.56
N ASN A 191 6.36 23.62 -33.73
CA ASN A 191 5.38 23.76 -34.81
C ASN A 191 5.86 22.98 -36.04
N ILE A 192 4.91 22.47 -36.81
CA ILE A 192 5.16 21.92 -38.14
C ILE A 192 4.67 22.93 -39.16
N LEU A 193 5.59 23.35 -40.03
CA LEU A 193 5.32 24.28 -41.12
C LEU A 193 4.92 23.52 -42.39
N PRO A 194 4.10 24.13 -43.26
CA PRO A 194 3.86 23.59 -44.60
C PRO A 194 5.14 23.59 -45.43
N ASP A 195 5.25 22.69 -46.41
CA ASP A 195 6.32 22.75 -47.39
C ASP A 195 6.16 24.01 -48.25
N LEU A 196 7.11 24.94 -48.10
CA LEU A 196 7.14 26.20 -48.84
C LEU A 196 7.20 25.96 -50.35
N ARG A 197 7.69 24.82 -50.83
CA ARG A 197 7.67 24.45 -52.25
C ARG A 197 6.26 24.15 -52.76
N LEU A 198 5.39 23.59 -51.92
CA LEU A 198 3.99 23.30 -52.28
C LEU A 198 3.13 24.57 -52.29
N ILE A 199 3.38 25.52 -51.38
CA ILE A 199 2.71 26.83 -51.36
C ILE A 199 2.95 27.60 -52.66
N LEU A 200 4.16 27.49 -53.21
CA LEU A 200 4.53 28.14 -54.48
C LEU A 200 3.86 27.49 -55.70
N THR A 201 3.40 26.24 -55.57
CA THR A 201 2.80 25.48 -56.68
C THR A 201 1.29 25.72 -56.78
N GLU A 202 0.60 25.91 -55.66
CA GLU A 202 -0.85 26.14 -55.64
C GLU A 202 -1.25 27.58 -56.02
N GLY A 203 -0.35 28.55 -55.83
CA GLY A 203 -0.62 29.97 -56.06
C GLY A 203 -0.43 30.48 -57.49
N GLY A 204 0.27 29.76 -58.38
CA GLY A 204 0.47 30.16 -59.79
C GLY A 204 1.14 31.53 -60.05
N VAL A 205 1.52 32.29 -59.02
CA VAL A 205 2.12 33.62 -59.16
C VAL A 205 3.58 33.56 -58.73
N LYS A 206 4.47 33.81 -59.72
CA LYS A 206 5.92 34.04 -59.54
C LYS A 206 6.20 34.91 -58.31
N LEU A 207 7.13 34.47 -57.46
CA LEU A 207 7.75 35.37 -56.48
C LEU A 207 8.58 36.42 -57.24
N LEU A 208 8.31 37.69 -56.97
CA LEU A 208 9.23 38.79 -57.28
C LEU A 208 10.22 38.89 -56.13
N GLN A 209 11.52 38.93 -56.45
CA GLN A 209 12.54 39.30 -55.48
C GLN A 209 12.34 40.77 -55.06
N GLU A 210 12.75 41.14 -53.85
CA GLU A 210 12.57 42.48 -53.27
C GLU A 210 13.22 43.60 -54.13
N ASP A 211 14.07 43.25 -55.10
CA ASP A 211 14.67 44.12 -56.11
C ASP A 211 13.90 44.20 -57.45
N ARG A 212 12.71 43.59 -57.53
CA ARG A 212 11.86 43.46 -58.74
C ARG A 212 12.48 42.66 -59.90
N SER A 213 13.55 41.91 -59.70
CA SER A 213 14.04 40.97 -60.71
C SER A 213 13.26 39.65 -60.66
N ALA A 214 12.95 39.11 -61.84
CA ALA A 214 12.25 37.83 -61.98
C ALA A 214 13.26 36.68 -62.00
N ILE A 215 13.03 35.65 -61.18
CA ILE A 215 13.80 34.41 -61.23
C ILE A 215 13.33 33.62 -62.47
N ALA A 216 14.22 33.45 -63.44
CA ALA A 216 14.02 32.50 -64.53
C ALA A 216 14.27 31.09 -63.99
N GLN A 217 13.28 30.21 -64.09
CA GLN A 217 13.47 28.78 -63.82
C GLN A 217 14.19 28.18 -65.03
N GLY A 218 15.36 27.59 -64.79
CA GLY A 218 16.02 26.64 -65.68
C GLY A 218 15.63 25.21 -65.30
#